data_AF-A0A9N9SJ22-F1
#
_entry.id   AF-A0A9N9SJ22-F1
#
_cell.length_a   1.000
_cell.length_b   1.000
_cell.length_c   1.000
_cell.angle_alpha   90.00
_cell.angle_beta   90.00
_cell.angle_gamma   90.00
#
_symmetry.space_group_name_H-M   'P 1'
#
loop_
_entity.id
_entity.type
_entity.pdbx_description
1 polymer ?
#
loop_
_entity_poly.entity_id
_entity_poly.type
_entity_poly.pdbx_seq_one_letter_code
_entity_poly.pdbx_strand_id
1 'polypeptide(L)'
;MMGIINDFGNLLRKRYMRMKFAPNENVLRVALLVFSICFGILSISLTALGVAYTHELKWPKPYIGLDFMELPTWVIILGVVSLVLSFVGCFCAKCYNRTIYFLFGVFLCLVLCLEMTIAIVAFQNKSESKRLKTQTLMEAHKINGTVLFKAIEEHVSF
;
A
#
# COMPACT_ATOMS: atom_id res chain seq x y z
N MET A 1 12.60 1.74 20.12
CA MET A 1 11.60 1.72 19.03
C MET A 1 10.17 1.41 19.51
N MET A 2 9.98 0.51 20.50
CA MET A 2 8.67 0.14 21.05
C MET A 2 7.97 1.25 21.90
N GLY A 3 8.73 2.20 22.47
CA GLY A 3 8.20 3.26 23.33
C GLY A 3 7.48 4.40 22.60
N ILE A 4 7.87 4.74 21.36
CA ILE A 4 7.30 5.88 20.61
C ILE A 4 5.88 5.57 20.14
N ILE A 5 5.62 4.32 19.74
CA ILE A 5 4.30 3.86 19.29
C ILE A 5 3.31 3.87 20.46
N ASN A 6 3.77 3.48 21.65
CA ASN A 6 2.94 3.44 22.85
C ASN A 6 2.65 4.85 23.40
N ASP A 7 3.62 5.77 23.29
CA ASP A 7 3.48 7.15 23.75
C ASP A 7 2.54 7.97 22.84
N PHE A 8 2.61 7.77 21.52
CA PHE A 8 1.70 8.41 20.57
C PHE A 8 0.25 7.93 20.73
N GLY A 9 0.06 6.63 20.99
CA GLY A 9 -1.24 6.06 21.36
C GLY A 9 -1.80 6.69 22.65
N ASN A 10 -0.95 6.92 23.65
CA ASN A 10 -1.34 7.56 24.90
C ASN A 10 -1.63 9.07 24.76
N LEU A 11 -0.93 9.77 23.88
CA LEU A 11 -1.17 11.19 23.55
C LEU A 11 -2.49 11.39 22.80
N LEU A 12 -2.81 10.52 21.85
CA LEU A 12 -4.10 10.53 21.14
C LEU A 12 -5.25 10.15 22.07
N ARG A 13 -5.04 9.18 22.99
CA ARG A 13 -5.97 8.85 24.08
C ARG A 13 -6.30 10.08 24.94
N LYS A 14 -5.31 10.95 25.19
CA LYS A 14 -5.45 12.17 26.01
C LYS A 14 -6.19 13.31 25.27
N ARG A 15 -6.00 13.45 23.96
CA ARG A 15 -6.74 14.42 23.13
C ARG A 15 -8.18 13.98 22.85
N TYR A 16 -8.44 12.69 22.76
CA TYR A 16 -9.76 12.16 22.42
C TYR A 16 -10.80 12.34 23.55
N MET A 17 -10.41 12.26 24.81
CA MET A 17 -11.29 12.52 25.97
C MET A 17 -11.91 13.93 26.00
N ARG A 18 -11.49 14.86 25.14
CA ARG A 18 -12.07 16.22 25.04
C ARG A 18 -13.25 16.37 24.08
N MET A 19 -13.56 15.40 23.22
CA MET A 19 -14.74 15.47 22.37
C MET A 19 -15.88 14.66 22.97
N LYS A 20 -16.79 15.36 23.69
CA LYS A 20 -18.09 14.84 24.11
C LYS A 20 -19.00 14.63 22.89
N PHE A 21 -18.72 13.63 22.07
CA PHE A 21 -19.79 13.00 21.31
C PHE A 21 -20.42 11.98 22.25
N ALA A 22 -21.72 12.06 22.45
CA ALA A 22 -22.51 11.00 23.06
C ALA A 22 -23.13 10.14 21.94
N PRO A 23 -22.36 9.36 21.14
CA PRO A 23 -22.94 8.53 20.10
C PRO A 23 -23.69 7.36 20.73
N ASN A 24 -24.87 7.04 20.22
CA ASN A 24 -25.55 5.79 20.56
C ASN A 24 -24.61 4.60 20.26
N GLU A 25 -24.56 3.65 21.19
CA GLU A 25 -23.62 2.52 21.13
C GLU A 25 -23.86 1.65 19.89
N ASN A 26 -25.10 1.62 19.43
CA ASN A 26 -25.54 0.89 18.25
C ASN A 26 -24.91 1.43 16.96
N VAL A 27 -24.86 2.76 16.77
CA VAL A 27 -24.25 3.32 15.54
C VAL A 27 -22.75 3.13 15.56
N LEU A 28 -22.09 3.24 16.73
CA LEU A 28 -20.65 3.01 16.81
C LEU A 28 -20.29 1.57 16.43
N ARG A 29 -21.08 0.58 16.90
CA ARG A 29 -20.89 -0.83 16.53
C ARG A 29 -21.07 -1.05 15.02
N VAL A 30 -22.14 -0.51 14.45
CA VAL A 30 -22.43 -0.67 13.01
C VAL A 30 -21.36 0.04 12.17
N ALA A 31 -20.96 1.26 12.53
CA ALA A 31 -19.93 2.02 11.81
C ALA A 31 -18.57 1.30 11.85
N LEU A 32 -18.16 0.76 12.99
CA LEU A 32 -16.93 -0.02 13.12
C LEU A 32 -16.97 -1.30 12.31
N LEU A 33 -18.11 -1.99 12.28
CA LEU A 33 -18.29 -3.20 11.49
C LEU A 33 -18.17 -2.91 10.00
N VAL A 34 -18.87 -1.89 9.51
CA VAL A 34 -18.78 -1.45 8.11
C VAL A 34 -17.35 -1.02 7.77
N PHE A 35 -16.72 -0.21 8.62
CA PHE A 35 -15.35 0.24 8.41
C PHE A 35 -14.35 -0.92 8.40
N SER A 36 -14.51 -1.91 9.29
CA SER A 36 -13.66 -3.10 9.35
C SER A 36 -13.80 -3.96 8.09
N ILE A 37 -15.02 -4.11 7.54
CA ILE A 37 -15.26 -4.84 6.28
C ILE A 37 -14.59 -4.11 5.11
N CYS A 38 -14.80 -2.79 4.98
CA CYS A 38 -14.15 -1.98 3.94
C CYS A 38 -12.63 -2.08 4.04
N PHE A 39 -12.09 -1.97 5.25
CA PHE A 39 -10.66 -2.09 5.52
C PHE A 39 -10.11 -3.46 5.14
N GLY A 40 -10.85 -4.54 5.42
CA GLY A 40 -10.49 -5.89 5.00
C GLY A 40 -10.42 -6.05 3.48
N ILE A 41 -11.38 -5.50 2.74
CA ILE A 41 -11.38 -5.53 1.26
C ILE A 41 -10.17 -4.74 0.71
N LEU A 42 -9.89 -3.56 1.26
CA LEU A 42 -8.72 -2.75 0.88
C LEU A 42 -7.41 -3.48 1.14
N SER A 43 -7.28 -4.09 2.31
CA SER A 43 -6.11 -4.87 2.74
C SER A 43 -5.83 -6.06 1.81
N ILE A 44 -6.85 -6.85 1.44
CA ILE A 44 -6.72 -7.96 0.49
C ILE A 44 -6.24 -7.44 -0.87
N SER A 45 -6.85 -6.36 -1.36
CA SER A 45 -6.49 -5.74 -2.64
C SER A 45 -5.04 -5.27 -2.65
N LEU A 46 -4.59 -4.65 -1.56
CA LEU A 46 -3.24 -4.14 -1.42
C LEU A 46 -2.19 -5.25 -1.32
N THR A 47 -2.50 -6.30 -0.56
CA THR A 47 -1.65 -7.49 -0.45
C THR A 47 -1.49 -8.18 -1.80
N ALA A 48 -2.59 -8.37 -2.54
CA ALA A 48 -2.56 -8.94 -3.89
C ALA A 48 -1.71 -8.09 -4.84
N LEU A 49 -1.83 -6.76 -4.77
CA LEU A 49 -1.03 -5.85 -5.57
C LEU A 49 0.46 -5.94 -5.20
N GLY A 50 0.79 -6.01 -3.91
CA GLY A 50 2.15 -6.20 -3.42
C GLY A 50 2.79 -7.49 -3.94
N VAL A 51 2.07 -8.61 -3.85
CA VAL A 51 2.55 -9.91 -4.37
C VAL A 51 2.75 -9.86 -5.88
N ALA A 52 1.80 -9.30 -6.63
CA ALA A 52 1.92 -9.14 -8.07
C ALA A 52 3.21 -8.36 -8.46
N TYR A 53 3.55 -7.30 -7.71
CA TYR A 53 4.79 -6.57 -7.94
C TYR A 53 6.05 -7.41 -7.68
N THR A 54 6.06 -8.22 -6.63
CA THR A 54 7.21 -9.10 -6.35
C THR A 54 7.41 -10.16 -7.44
N HIS A 55 6.33 -10.61 -8.08
CA HIS A 55 6.40 -11.60 -9.15
C HIS A 55 6.96 -11.02 -10.46
N GLU A 56 6.56 -9.81 -10.82
CA GLU A 56 7.08 -9.12 -12.03
C GLU A 56 8.59 -8.83 -11.94
N LEU A 57 9.12 -8.64 -10.72
CA LEU A 57 10.54 -8.39 -10.45
C LEU A 57 11.41 -9.66 -10.44
N LYS A 58 10.79 -10.86 -10.49
CA LYS A 58 11.51 -12.14 -10.49
C LYS A 58 12.16 -12.47 -11.85
N TRP A 59 11.97 -11.63 -12.85
CA TRP A 59 12.69 -11.72 -14.13
C TRP A 59 14.04 -10.98 -14.03
N PRO A 60 15.13 -11.61 -14.48
CA PRO A 60 16.50 -11.33 -14.05
C PRO A 60 16.98 -9.96 -14.53
N LYS A 61 16.84 -8.93 -13.68
CA LYS A 61 17.57 -7.67 -13.82
C LYS A 61 18.15 -7.26 -12.47
N PRO A 62 19.44 -7.53 -12.21
CA PRO A 62 20.08 -7.30 -10.91
C PRO A 62 20.50 -5.84 -10.67
N TYR A 63 19.81 -4.87 -11.28
CA TYR A 63 20.21 -3.46 -11.23
C TYR A 63 18.98 -2.53 -11.28
N ILE A 64 18.20 -2.47 -10.21
CA ILE A 64 17.48 -1.26 -9.82
C ILE A 64 17.49 -1.20 -8.28
N GLY A 65 17.79 -0.02 -7.75
CA GLY A 65 18.29 0.24 -6.40
C GLY A 65 17.61 -0.53 -5.26
N LEU A 66 18.44 -0.86 -4.27
CA LEU A 66 18.09 -1.49 -2.99
C LEU A 66 16.86 -0.86 -2.30
N ASP A 67 16.53 0.40 -2.60
CA ASP A 67 15.36 1.12 -2.06
C ASP A 67 14.00 0.60 -2.58
N PHE A 68 13.94 0.00 -3.77
CA PHE A 68 12.66 -0.47 -4.32
C PHE A 68 12.20 -1.81 -3.76
N MET A 69 13.08 -2.57 -3.08
CA MET A 69 12.69 -3.82 -2.44
C MET A 69 12.04 -3.58 -1.08
N GLU A 70 12.43 -2.51 -0.38
CA GLU A 70 11.90 -2.20 0.93
C GLU A 70 10.43 -1.75 0.84
N LEU A 71 10.11 -0.85 -0.09
CA LEU A 71 8.77 -0.31 -0.30
C LEU A 71 7.65 -1.37 -0.45
N PRO A 72 7.71 -2.33 -1.41
CA PRO A 72 6.69 -3.36 -1.57
C PRO A 72 6.65 -4.32 -0.39
N THR A 73 7.77 -4.55 0.30
CA THR A 73 7.82 -5.40 1.50
C THR A 73 7.01 -4.78 2.64
N TRP A 74 7.15 -3.47 2.87
CA TRP A 74 6.36 -2.75 3.89
C TRP A 74 4.85 -2.76 3.57
N VAL A 75 4.47 -2.64 2.30
CA VAL A 75 3.06 -2.73 1.86
C VAL A 75 2.47 -4.09 2.18
N ILE A 76 3.18 -5.19 1.92
CA ILE A 76 2.71 -6.55 2.18
C ILE A 76 2.56 -6.78 3.69
N ILE A 77 3.53 -6.36 4.49
CA ILE A 77 3.49 -6.52 5.95
C ILE A 77 2.29 -5.75 6.54
N LEU A 78 2.12 -4.48 6.14
CA LEU A 78 1.00 -3.66 6.60
C LEU A 78 -0.35 -4.21 6.15
N GLY A 79 -0.43 -4.72 4.91
CA GLY A 79 -1.62 -5.40 4.39
C GLY A 79 -2.02 -6.61 5.23
N VAL A 80 -1.07 -7.49 5.56
CA VAL A 80 -1.38 -8.67 6.38
C VAL A 80 -1.79 -8.27 7.81
N VAL A 81 -1.14 -7.25 8.39
CA VAL A 81 -1.50 -6.72 9.71
C VAL A 81 -2.89 -6.10 9.68
N SER A 82 -3.22 -5.30 8.67
CA SER A 82 -4.55 -4.69 8.49
C SER A 82 -5.66 -5.74 8.31
N LEU A 83 -5.35 -6.86 7.66
CA LEU A 83 -6.26 -8.00 7.53
C LEU A 83 -6.61 -8.59 8.91
N VAL A 84 -5.61 -8.84 9.75
CA VAL A 84 -5.81 -9.36 11.11
C VAL A 84 -6.62 -8.37 11.95
N LEU A 85 -6.32 -7.08 11.83
CA LEU A 85 -7.07 -6.01 12.47
C LEU A 85 -8.55 -5.97 12.01
N SER A 86 -8.84 -6.23 10.73
CA SER A 86 -10.21 -6.35 10.24
C SER A 86 -10.96 -7.50 10.92
N PHE A 87 -10.34 -8.68 11.04
CA PHE A 87 -10.93 -9.80 11.78
C PHE A 87 -11.18 -9.45 13.25
N VAL A 88 -10.19 -8.86 13.93
CA VAL A 88 -10.32 -8.40 15.31
C VAL A 88 -11.44 -7.36 15.44
N GLY A 89 -11.66 -6.51 14.44
CA GLY A 89 -12.77 -5.56 14.40
C GLY A 89 -14.15 -6.22 14.38
N CYS A 90 -14.29 -7.30 13.61
CA CYS A 90 -15.50 -8.12 13.61
C CYS A 90 -15.74 -8.80 14.97
N PHE A 91 -14.69 -9.29 15.65
CA PHE A 91 -14.80 -9.88 16.99
C PHE A 91 -15.05 -8.84 18.08
N CYS A 92 -14.50 -7.64 17.92
CA CYS A 92 -14.65 -6.53 18.86
C CYS A 92 -16.12 -6.17 19.07
N ALA A 93 -16.99 -6.35 18.06
CA ALA A 93 -18.44 -6.15 18.13
C ALA A 93 -19.16 -6.88 19.29
N LYS A 94 -18.51 -7.88 19.91
CA LYS A 94 -19.01 -8.59 21.10
C LYS A 94 -18.60 -7.97 22.44
N CYS A 95 -17.62 -7.07 22.50
CA CYS A 95 -17.20 -6.43 23.76
C CYS A 95 -18.21 -5.36 24.23
N TYR A 96 -18.42 -5.16 25.53
CA TYR A 96 -19.44 -4.21 26.02
C TYR A 96 -18.89 -2.79 26.27
N ASN A 97 -17.57 -2.59 26.18
CA ASN A 97 -16.93 -1.33 26.56
C ASN A 97 -16.86 -0.33 25.39
N ARG A 98 -17.73 0.67 25.41
CA ARG A 98 -17.80 1.79 24.44
C ARG A 98 -16.46 2.47 24.16
N THR A 99 -15.60 2.61 25.17
CA THR A 99 -14.28 3.22 25.04
C THR A 99 -13.33 2.40 24.18
N ILE A 100 -13.42 1.06 24.22
CA ILE A 100 -12.51 0.16 23.48
C ILE A 100 -12.82 0.24 21.99
N TYR A 101 -14.10 0.22 21.63
CA TYR A 101 -14.57 0.39 20.26
C TYR A 101 -14.02 1.65 19.61
N PHE A 102 -14.16 2.77 20.31
CA PHE A 102 -13.72 4.04 19.77
C PHE A 102 -12.19 4.06 19.58
N LEU A 103 -11.45 3.63 20.61
CA LEU A 103 -9.99 3.61 20.55
C LEU A 103 -9.48 2.72 19.41
N PHE A 104 -10.15 1.58 19.21
CA PHE A 104 -9.88 0.65 18.12
C PHE A 104 -10.17 1.29 16.75
N GLY A 105 -11.28 2.00 16.60
CA GLY A 105 -11.62 2.70 15.35
C GLY A 105 -10.59 3.77 14.98
N VAL A 106 -10.10 4.54 15.95
CA VAL A 106 -9.02 5.51 15.71
C VAL A 106 -7.75 4.80 15.28
N PHE A 107 -7.39 3.69 15.94
CA PHE A 107 -6.21 2.92 15.58
C PHE A 107 -6.30 2.36 14.15
N LEU A 108 -7.45 1.81 13.76
CA LEU A 108 -7.69 1.36 12.39
C LEU A 108 -7.55 2.50 11.37
N CYS A 109 -8.10 3.67 11.69
CA CYS A 109 -8.01 4.85 10.82
C CYS A 109 -6.55 5.31 10.63
N LEU A 110 -5.74 5.30 11.69
CA LEU A 110 -4.31 5.62 11.60
C LEU A 110 -3.55 4.63 10.72
N VAL A 111 -3.82 3.33 10.86
CA VAL A 111 -3.20 2.30 10.02
C VAL A 111 -3.62 2.50 8.56
N LEU A 112 -4.90 2.79 8.29
CA LEU A 112 -5.40 3.07 6.94
C LEU A 112 -4.73 4.30 6.32
N CYS A 113 -4.48 5.37 7.09
CA CYS A 113 -3.75 6.53 6.59
C CYS A 113 -2.32 6.16 6.17
N LEU A 114 -1.61 5.38 7.00
CA LEU A 114 -0.26 4.89 6.68
C LEU A 114 -0.27 4.01 5.42
N GLU A 115 -1.23 3.09 5.34
CA GLU A 115 -1.41 2.18 4.21
C GLU A 115 -1.68 2.94 2.91
N MET A 116 -2.52 3.99 2.96
CA MET A 116 -2.78 4.87 1.82
C MET A 116 -1.56 5.67 1.38
N THR A 117 -0.76 6.21 2.31
CA THR A 117 0.48 6.94 1.95
C THR A 117 1.43 6.06 1.17
N ILE A 118 1.66 4.84 1.64
CA ILE A 118 2.60 3.91 0.97
C ILE A 118 2.02 3.44 -0.36
N ALA A 119 0.71 3.19 -0.44
CA ALA A 119 0.03 2.85 -1.69
C ALA A 119 0.19 3.92 -2.77
N ILE A 120 0.05 5.21 -2.41
CA ILE A 120 0.22 6.34 -3.33
C ILE A 120 1.67 6.42 -3.81
N VAL A 121 2.65 6.30 -2.90
CA VAL A 121 4.08 6.30 -3.26
C VAL A 121 4.40 5.14 -4.21
N ALA A 122 3.89 3.94 -3.94
CA ALA A 122 4.05 2.78 -4.81
C ALA A 122 3.43 3.01 -6.21
N PHE A 123 2.28 3.69 -6.28
CA PHE A 123 1.61 3.99 -7.55
C PHE A 123 2.39 5.00 -8.40
N GLN A 124 2.94 6.06 -7.80
CA GLN A 124 3.76 7.04 -8.50
C GLN A 124 4.99 6.38 -9.14
N ASN A 125 5.68 5.53 -8.37
CA ASN A 125 6.84 4.80 -8.87
C ASN A 125 6.51 3.91 -10.08
N LYS A 126 5.35 3.24 -10.06
CA LYS A 126 4.88 2.43 -11.18
C LYS A 126 4.69 3.26 -12.46
N SER A 127 4.15 4.47 -12.32
CA SER A 127 3.89 5.37 -13.46
C SER A 127 5.18 5.75 -14.17
N GLU A 128 6.22 6.09 -13.40
CA GLU A 128 7.54 6.43 -13.93
C GLU A 128 8.20 5.24 -14.61
N SER A 129 8.19 4.07 -13.97
CA SER A 129 8.77 2.84 -14.51
C SER A 129 8.13 2.42 -15.85
N LYS A 130 6.80 2.55 -15.99
CA LYS A 130 6.10 2.28 -17.26
C LYS A 130 6.53 3.22 -18.37
N ARG A 131 6.65 4.53 -18.10
CA ARG A 131 7.10 5.51 -19.09
C ARG A 131 8.52 5.21 -19.57
N LEU A 132 9.42 4.88 -18.64
CA LEU A 132 10.81 4.54 -18.96
C LEU A 132 10.90 3.28 -19.83
N LYS A 133 10.12 2.23 -19.51
CA LYS A 133 10.08 0.98 -20.29
C LYS A 133 9.58 1.22 -21.71
N THR A 134 8.56 2.05 -21.90
CA THR A 134 8.06 2.38 -23.25
C THR A 134 9.09 3.19 -24.06
N GLN A 135 9.81 4.12 -23.43
CA GLN A 135 10.87 4.89 -24.08
C GLN A 135 12.02 4.00 -24.56
N THR A 136 12.52 3.12 -23.69
CA THR A 136 13.61 2.19 -24.07
C THR A 136 13.21 1.23 -25.19
N LEU A 137 11.96 0.76 -25.22
CA LEU A 137 11.47 -0.08 -26.33
C LEU A 137 11.35 0.71 -27.64
N MET A 138 10.94 1.98 -27.59
CA MET A 138 10.94 2.85 -28.77
C MET A 138 12.35 3.13 -29.29
N GLU A 139 13.31 3.40 -28.40
CA GLU A 139 14.70 3.61 -28.77
C GLU A 139 15.33 2.34 -29.36
N ALA A 140 15.08 1.17 -28.76
CA ALA A 140 15.56 -0.11 -29.28
C ALA A 140 15.01 -0.41 -30.69
N HIS A 141 13.72 -0.13 -30.95
CA HIS A 141 13.14 -0.27 -32.28
C HIS A 141 13.78 0.68 -33.29
N LYS A 142 14.05 1.93 -32.88
CA LYS A 142 14.69 2.93 -33.75
C LYS A 142 16.13 2.56 -34.11
N ILE A 143 16.91 2.11 -33.13
CA ILE A 143 18.29 1.66 -33.35
C ILE A 143 18.31 0.44 -34.25
N ASN A 144 17.48 -0.58 -33.99
CA ASN A 144 17.45 -1.79 -34.81
C ASN A 144 17.08 -1.50 -36.26
N GLY A 145 16.13 -0.58 -36.51
CA GLY A 145 15.77 -0.14 -37.86
C GLY A 145 16.88 0.68 -38.56
N THR A 146 17.60 1.53 -37.81
CA THR A 146 18.70 2.34 -38.37
C THR A 146 19.91 1.48 -38.72
N VAL A 147 20.22 0.47 -37.90
CA VAL A 147 21.31 -0.48 -38.15
C VAL A 147 21.01 -1.33 -39.39
N LEU A 148 19.76 -1.79 -39.54
CA LEU A 148 19.31 -2.52 -40.73
C LEU A 148 19.43 -1.66 -42.00
N PHE A 149 18.98 -0.39 -41.94
CA PHE A 149 19.10 0.53 -43.07
C PHE A 149 20.56 0.78 -43.47
N LYS A 150 21.46 0.96 -42.48
CA LYS A 150 22.89 1.15 -42.73
C LYS A 150 23.55 -0.07 -43.36
N ALA A 151 23.17 -1.28 -42.93
CA ALA A 151 23.67 -2.53 -43.50
C ALA A 151 23.19 -2.76 -44.95
N ILE A 152 21.99 -2.29 -45.30
CA ILE A 152 21.50 -2.35 -46.69
C ILE A 152 22.27 -1.35 -47.58
N GLU A 153 22.52 -0.14 -47.08
CA GLU A 153 23.23 0.89 -47.85
C GLU A 153 24.70 0.51 -48.14
N GLU A 154 25.36 -0.18 -47.20
CA GLU A 154 26.73 -0.70 -47.39
C GLU A 154 26.79 -1.85 -48.41
N HIS A 155 25.70 -2.61 -48.58
CA HIS A 155 25.61 -3.68 -49.58
C HIS A 155 25.20 -3.20 -50.99
N VAL A 156 24.64 -1.99 -51.11
CA VAL A 156 24.19 -1.40 -52.39
C VAL A 156 25.26 -0.49 -53.02
N SER A 157 26.33 -0.16 -52.28
CA SER A 157 27.41 0.72 -52.73
C SER A 157 28.66 -0.02 -53.24
N PHE A 158 28.48 -1.21 -53.81
CA PHE A 158 29.50 -1.95 -54.59
C PHE A 158 29.08 -2.11 -56.05
#